data_AF-A0A3S0ZBC7-F1
#
_entry.id   AF-A0A3S0ZBC7-F1
#
_cell.length_a   1.000
_cell.length_b   1.000
_cell.length_c   1.000
_cell.angle_alpha   90.00
_cell.angle_beta   90.00
_cell.angle_gamma   90.00
#
_symmetry.space_group_name_H-M   'P 1'
#
loop_
_entity.id
_entity.type
_entity.pdbx_description
1 polymer ?
#
loop_
_entity_poly.entity_id
_entity_poly.type
_entity_poly.pdbx_seq_one_letter_code
_entity_poly.pdbx_strand_id
1 'polypeptide(L)'
;MNITIPVATICAALILAPAAAAAPGDDVFLRDVANAGIHEFPYPLIQEGHSICHTLDLGPSGGGYVPDMADRMASAFRQWLTHQQVADLIVASVVAYCPNHRDALNF
;
A
#
# COMPACT_ATOMS: atom_id res chain seq x y z
N MET A 1 -12.63 11.41 63.79
CA MET A 1 -13.01 10.15 63.11
C MET A 1 -12.65 10.33 61.65
N ASN A 2 -11.52 9.75 61.22
CA ASN A 2 -10.97 9.91 59.87
C ASN A 2 -11.80 9.09 58.88
N ILE A 3 -12.25 9.72 57.80
CA ILE A 3 -12.79 9.03 56.62
C ILE A 3 -11.89 9.41 55.45
N THR A 4 -11.03 8.46 55.08
CA THR A 4 -10.13 8.55 53.92
C THR A 4 -10.96 8.27 52.66
N ILE A 5 -11.10 9.25 51.78
CA ILE A 5 -11.74 9.08 50.46
C ILE A 5 -10.62 8.74 49.47
N PRO A 6 -10.58 7.54 48.86
CA PRO A 6 -9.59 7.26 47.83
C PRO A 6 -9.91 8.10 46.60
N VAL A 7 -8.96 8.96 46.23
CA VAL A 7 -8.93 9.66 44.94
C VAL A 7 -8.91 8.59 43.85
N ALA A 8 -10.06 8.36 43.23
CA ALA A 8 -10.17 7.53 42.04
C ALA A 8 -9.49 8.27 40.89
N THR A 9 -8.21 7.99 40.69
CA THR A 9 -7.45 8.40 39.50
C THR A 9 -8.09 7.75 38.29
N ILE A 10 -8.86 8.53 37.52
CA ILE A 10 -9.31 8.13 36.19
C ILE A 10 -8.07 8.15 35.30
N CYS A 11 -7.40 7.01 35.18
CA CYS A 11 -6.43 6.78 34.11
C CYS A 11 -7.20 6.77 32.80
N ALA A 12 -7.32 7.93 32.16
CA ALA A 12 -7.66 8.03 30.75
C ALA A 12 -6.50 7.38 29.98
N ALA A 13 -6.60 6.07 29.73
CA ALA A 13 -5.81 5.41 28.71
C ALA A 13 -6.21 6.06 27.38
N LEU A 14 -5.46 7.09 26.98
CA LEU A 14 -5.38 7.50 25.60
C LEU A 14 -4.86 6.28 24.86
N ILE A 15 -5.79 5.48 24.34
CA ILE A 15 -5.51 4.49 23.32
C ILE A 15 -4.96 5.33 22.17
N LEU A 16 -3.64 5.45 22.12
CA LEU A 16 -2.92 5.93 20.97
C LEU A 16 -3.27 4.92 19.87
N ALA A 17 -4.33 5.21 19.12
CA ALA A 17 -4.50 4.62 17.81
C ALA A 17 -3.13 4.79 17.14
N PRO A 18 -2.56 3.72 16.55
CA PRO A 18 -1.33 3.89 15.82
C PRO A 18 -1.62 5.01 14.82
N ALA A 19 -0.90 6.12 14.93
CA ALA A 19 -0.86 7.05 13.83
C ALA A 19 -0.56 6.18 12.63
N ALA A 20 -1.39 6.26 11.59
CA ALA A 20 -1.06 5.70 10.28
C ALA A 20 0.20 6.45 9.84
N ALA A 21 1.34 6.04 10.38
CA ALA A 21 2.64 6.49 9.99
C ALA A 21 2.76 5.95 8.58
N ALA A 22 2.77 6.87 7.61
CA ALA A 22 3.13 6.56 6.24
C ALA A 22 4.33 5.61 6.31
N ALA A 23 4.17 4.41 5.76
CA ALA A 23 5.21 3.42 5.80
C ALA A 23 6.44 4.02 5.08
N PRO A 24 7.67 3.65 5.45
CA PRO A 24 8.87 4.22 4.83
C PRO A 24 8.95 4.03 3.30
N GLY A 25 8.12 3.15 2.72
CA GLY A 25 7.97 2.98 1.27
C GLY A 25 6.98 3.94 0.60
N ASP A 26 6.06 4.56 1.34
CA ASP A 26 4.95 5.34 0.78
C ASP A 26 5.44 6.58 0.02
N ASP A 27 6.46 7.26 0.56
CA ASP A 27 7.05 8.45 -0.09
C ASP A 27 7.75 8.07 -1.41
N VAL A 28 8.45 6.93 -1.43
CA VAL A 28 9.12 6.41 -2.63
C VAL A 28 8.07 6.02 -3.67
N PHE A 29 7.06 5.27 -3.25
CA PHE A 29 5.95 4.85 -4.08
C PHE A 29 5.21 6.05 -4.69
N LEU A 30 4.77 7.00 -3.86
CA LEU A 30 4.03 8.19 -4.30
C LEU A 30 4.84 9.05 -5.27
N ARG A 31 6.15 9.19 -5.04
CA ARG A 31 7.04 9.89 -5.96
C ARG A 31 7.12 9.17 -7.30
N ASP A 32 7.28 7.85 -7.30
CA ASP A 32 7.50 7.08 -8.52
C ASP A 32 6.21 6.99 -9.35
N VAL A 33 5.03 6.84 -8.73
CA VAL A 33 3.73 6.90 -9.43
C VAL A 33 3.41 8.32 -9.95
N ALA A 34 3.77 9.37 -9.21
CA ALA A 34 3.62 10.75 -9.69
C ALA A 34 4.51 11.02 -10.91
N ASN A 35 5.75 10.50 -10.92
CA ASN A 35 6.64 10.57 -12.09
C ASN A 35 6.06 9.82 -13.31
N ALA A 36 5.28 8.77 -13.09
CA ALA A 36 4.51 8.06 -14.13
C ALA A 36 3.23 8.80 -14.56
N GLY A 37 2.99 10.00 -14.04
CA GLY A 37 1.82 10.82 -14.35
C GLY A 37 0.55 10.43 -13.59
N ILE A 38 0.65 9.54 -12.59
CA ILE A 38 -0.46 9.10 -11.75
C ILE A 38 -0.53 10.01 -10.52
N HIS A 39 -1.43 10.99 -10.57
CA HIS A 39 -1.58 11.99 -9.49
C HIS A 39 -2.86 11.80 -8.68
N GLU A 40 -3.69 10.84 -9.05
CA GLU A 40 -5.04 10.69 -8.52
C GLU A 40 -5.05 9.79 -7.29
N PHE A 41 -5.79 10.17 -6.25
CA PHE A 41 -6.12 9.31 -5.10
C PHE A 41 -4.90 8.61 -4.45
N PRO A 42 -3.99 9.34 -3.80
CA PRO A 42 -2.76 8.77 -3.23
C PRO A 42 -3.02 7.68 -2.18
N TYR A 43 -4.08 7.82 -1.37
CA TYR A 43 -4.37 6.85 -0.32
C TYR A 43 -4.86 5.49 -0.86
N PRO A 44 -5.85 5.43 -1.79
CA PRO A 44 -6.17 4.20 -2.51
C PRO A 44 -4.98 3.59 -3.24
N LEU A 45 -4.11 4.40 -3.86
CA LEU A 45 -2.92 3.89 -4.55
C LEU A 45 -1.94 3.22 -3.61
N ILE A 46 -1.70 3.77 -2.42
CA ILE A 46 -0.84 3.13 -1.41
C ILE A 46 -1.42 1.77 -1.00
N GLN A 47 -2.73 1.70 -0.77
CA GLN A 47 -3.40 0.45 -0.43
C GLN A 47 -3.25 -0.59 -1.56
N GLU A 48 -3.42 -0.18 -2.81
CA GLU A 48 -3.19 -1.06 -3.97
C GLU A 48 -1.72 -1.46 -4.12
N GLY A 49 -0.78 -0.56 -3.86
CA GLY A 49 0.64 -0.90 -3.92
C GLY A 49 1.04 -1.98 -2.91
N HIS A 50 0.46 -1.93 -1.71
CA HIS A 50 0.60 -3.02 -0.74
C HIS A 50 -0.10 -4.32 -1.19
N SER A 51 -1.27 -4.21 -1.85
CA SER A 51 -2.03 -5.37 -2.35
C SER A 51 -1.27 -6.13 -3.44
N ILE A 52 -0.57 -5.41 -4.32
CA ILE A 52 0.29 -5.98 -5.37
C ILE A 52 1.35 -6.89 -4.77
N CYS A 53 2.08 -6.41 -3.76
CA CYS A 53 3.12 -7.20 -3.12
C CYS A 53 2.57 -8.45 -2.41
N HIS A 54 1.42 -8.32 -1.75
CA HIS A 54 0.74 -9.49 -1.17
C HIS A 54 0.34 -10.51 -2.24
N THR A 55 -0.14 -10.05 -3.39
CA THR A 55 -0.53 -10.93 -4.50
C THR A 55 0.69 -11.62 -5.10
N LEU A 56 1.84 -10.95 -5.19
CA LEU A 56 3.11 -11.56 -5.61
C LEU A 56 3.62 -12.61 -4.62
N ASP A 57 3.47 -12.37 -3.31
CA ASP A 57 3.82 -13.34 -2.27
C ASP A 57 3.02 -14.65 -2.38
N LEU A 58 1.77 -14.58 -2.85
CA LEU A 58 0.93 -15.76 -3.11
C LEU A 58 1.39 -16.55 -4.35
N GLY A 59 2.23 -15.96 -5.19
CA GLY A 59 2.75 -16.56 -6.41
C GLY A 59 1.67 -16.82 -7.49
N PRO A 60 2.01 -17.57 -8.56
CA PRO A 60 1.14 -17.75 -9.72
C PRO A 60 -0.23 -18.35 -9.39
N SER A 61 -0.29 -19.27 -8.42
CA SER A 61 -1.53 -19.92 -8.01
C SER A 61 -2.51 -18.98 -7.28
N GLY A 62 -2.02 -17.85 -6.75
CA GLY A 62 -2.84 -16.81 -6.12
C GLY A 62 -3.10 -15.58 -6.99
N GLY A 63 -2.75 -15.63 -8.28
CA GLY A 63 -2.84 -14.46 -9.18
C GLY A 63 -1.62 -13.54 -9.14
N GLY A 64 -0.52 -13.97 -8.51
CA GLY A 64 0.76 -13.26 -8.46
C GLY A 64 1.58 -13.34 -9.75
N TYR A 65 0.99 -13.73 -10.87
CA TYR A 65 1.67 -13.65 -12.16
C TYR A 65 1.53 -12.22 -12.69
N VAL A 66 2.65 -11.50 -12.75
CA VAL A 66 2.69 -10.05 -13.05
C VAL A 66 1.93 -9.67 -14.33
N PRO A 67 2.04 -10.40 -15.46
CA PRO A 67 1.25 -10.10 -16.65
C PRO A 67 -0.27 -10.19 -16.43
N ASP A 68 -0.75 -11.23 -15.76
CA ASP A 68 -2.19 -11.39 -15.46
C ASP A 68 -2.67 -10.29 -14.50
N MET A 69 -1.87 -9.98 -13.48
CA MET A 69 -2.13 -8.88 -12.56
C MET A 69 -2.24 -7.54 -13.29
N ALA A 70 -1.29 -7.24 -14.19
CA ALA A 70 -1.30 -6.02 -15.00
C ALA A 70 -2.54 -5.92 -15.89
N ASP A 71 -2.92 -7.01 -16.57
CA ASP A 71 -4.14 -7.04 -17.40
C ASP A 71 -5.42 -6.86 -16.56
N ARG A 72 -5.49 -7.50 -15.38
CA ARG A 72 -6.63 -7.36 -14.46
C ARG A 72 -6.73 -5.93 -13.91
N MET A 73 -5.62 -5.34 -13.49
CA MET A 73 -5.57 -3.96 -13.00
C MET A 73 -5.88 -2.97 -14.13
N ALA A 74 -5.34 -3.16 -15.32
CA ALA A 74 -5.65 -2.31 -16.48
C ALA A 74 -7.14 -2.38 -16.85
N SER A 75 -7.75 -3.56 -16.74
CA SER A 75 -9.19 -3.74 -16.93
C SER A 75 -10.01 -3.02 -15.84
N ALA A 76 -9.60 -3.10 -14.57
CA ALA A 76 -10.29 -2.48 -13.44
C ALA A 76 -10.16 -0.95 -13.44
N PHE A 77 -8.97 -0.44 -13.77
CA PHE A 77 -8.65 0.99 -13.75
C PHE A 77 -8.74 1.68 -15.11
N ARG A 78 -9.29 1.02 -16.15
CA ARG A 78 -9.27 1.52 -17.55
C ARG A 78 -9.80 2.95 -17.76
N GLN A 79 -10.64 3.46 -16.85
CA GLN A 79 -11.20 4.81 -16.94
C GLN A 79 -10.29 5.90 -16.35
N TRP A 80 -9.22 5.50 -15.64
CA TRP A 80 -8.38 6.35 -14.78
C TRP A 80 -6.90 6.17 -15.14
N LEU A 81 -6.49 4.95 -15.51
CA LEU A 81 -5.12 4.57 -15.84
C LEU A 81 -5.04 3.91 -17.21
N THR A 82 -3.97 4.24 -17.93
CA THR A 82 -3.56 3.51 -19.13
C THR A 82 -2.87 2.19 -18.74
N HIS A 83 -2.79 1.23 -19.68
CA HIS A 83 -2.02 0.00 -19.47
C HIS A 83 -0.57 0.27 -19.02
N GLN A 84 0.05 1.31 -19.59
CA GLN A 84 1.42 1.68 -19.24
C GLN A 84 1.52 2.21 -17.81
N GLN A 85 0.59 3.08 -17.40
CA GLN A 85 0.52 3.55 -16.02
C GLN A 85 0.25 2.42 -15.02
N VAL A 86 -0.52 1.39 -15.40
CA VAL A 86 -0.70 0.22 -14.55
C VAL A 86 0.59 -0.58 -14.40
N ALA A 87 1.37 -0.73 -15.46
CA ALA A 87 2.69 -1.35 -15.37
C ALA A 87 3.62 -0.53 -14.45
N ASP A 88 3.64 0.80 -14.61
CA ASP A 88 4.43 1.70 -13.76
C ASP A 88 3.98 1.64 -12.28
N LEU A 89 2.67 1.52 -12.02
CA LEU A 89 2.12 1.32 -10.68
C LEU A 89 2.65 0.01 -10.06
N ILE A 90 2.64 -1.09 -10.82
CA ILE A 90 3.14 -2.39 -10.35
C ILE A 90 4.65 -2.31 -10.07
N VAL A 91 5.42 -1.70 -10.97
CA VAL A 91 6.86 -1.49 -10.77
C VAL A 91 7.14 -0.66 -9.52
N ALA A 92 6.48 0.49 -9.38
CA ALA A 92 6.64 1.36 -8.21
C ALA A 92 6.29 0.63 -6.90
N SER A 93 5.23 -0.18 -6.92
CA SER A 93 4.81 -1.00 -5.78
C SER A 93 5.87 -2.02 -5.39
N VAL A 94 6.41 -2.76 -6.36
CA VAL A 94 7.45 -3.76 -6.12
C VAL A 94 8.75 -3.11 -5.64
N VAL A 95 9.13 -1.98 -6.22
CA VAL A 95 10.34 -1.25 -5.81
C VAL A 95 10.23 -0.72 -4.38
N ALA A 96 9.06 -0.22 -3.98
CA ALA A 96 8.83 0.41 -2.69
C ALA A 96 8.53 -0.59 -1.56
N TYR A 97 7.72 -1.63 -1.82
CA TYR A 97 7.17 -2.48 -0.74
C TYR A 97 7.69 -3.93 -0.76
N CYS A 98 8.09 -4.47 -1.92
CA CYS A 98 8.59 -5.84 -2.02
C CYS A 98 9.77 -5.98 -2.99
N PRO A 99 10.93 -5.38 -2.68
CA PRO A 99 12.09 -5.35 -3.59
C PRO A 99 12.66 -6.75 -3.92
N ASN A 100 12.34 -7.78 -3.13
CA ASN A 100 12.73 -9.16 -3.42
C ASN A 100 11.97 -9.74 -4.62
N HIS A 101 10.84 -9.16 -5.02
CA HIS A 101 10.05 -9.58 -6.20
C HIS A 101 10.42 -8.81 -7.46
N ARG A 102 11.54 -8.06 -7.48
CA ARG A 102 12.00 -7.34 -8.68
C ARG A 102 12.21 -8.27 -9.87
N ASP A 103 12.64 -9.51 -9.63
CA ASP A 103 12.82 -10.51 -10.69
C ASP A 103 11.49 -10.95 -11.32
N ALA A 104 10.36 -10.76 -10.63
CA ALA A 104 9.03 -11.05 -11.15
C ALA A 104 8.55 -9.99 -12.16
N LEU A 105 9.18 -8.80 -12.20
CA LEU A 105 8.90 -7.72 -13.13
C LEU A 105 9.49 -7.94 -14.54
N ASN A 106 9.88 -9.16 -14.88
CA ASN A 106 10.45 -9.44 -16.20
C ASN A 106 9.31 -9.57 -17.22
N PHE A 107 8.84 -8.43 -17.73
CA PHE A 107 7.81 -8.34 -18.77
C PHE A 107 8.40 -8.53 -20.17
#